data_AF-A0AA95SMW4-F1
#
_entry.id   AF-A0AA95SMW4-F1
#
_cell.length_a   1.000
_cell.length_b   1.000
_cell.length_c   1.000
_cell.angle_alpha   90.00
_cell.angle_beta   90.00
_cell.angle_gamma   90.00
#
_symmetry.space_group_name_H-M   'P 1'
#
loop_
_entity.id
_entity.type
_entity.pdbx_description
1 polymer ?
#
loop_
_entity_poly.entity_id
_entity_poly.type
_entity_poly.pdbx_seq_one_letter_code
_entity_poly.pdbx_strand_id
1 'polypeptide(L)'
;MTADSEAKKTQSITVNYSPGSPQPWSANPDPLTVKHKGVTLLFNLLAPAPWVLSTTKPIVISGDGASTEFGPVIRNSDSQASVLDNNTKKAYFKYTVYVTDPVSGKEEIYDPGINNDPD
;
A
#
# COMPACT_ATOMS: atom_id res chain seq x y z
N MET A 1 14.02 1.36 34.18
CA MET A 1 13.61 0.58 33.00
C MET A 1 13.09 1.57 31.98
N THR A 2 13.95 2.00 31.08
CA THR A 2 13.57 2.88 29.97
C THR A 2 12.88 2.01 28.94
N ALA A 3 11.58 2.23 28.72
CA ALA A 3 10.90 1.65 27.59
C ALA A 3 11.50 2.30 26.34
N ASP A 4 12.29 1.55 25.58
CA ASP A 4 12.65 1.93 24.22
C ASP A 4 11.35 2.08 23.45
N SER A 5 10.96 3.32 23.19
CA SER A 5 9.98 3.62 22.16
C SER A 5 10.63 3.23 20.83
N GLU A 6 10.45 1.99 20.39
CA GLU A 6 10.71 1.65 18.99
C GLU A 6 9.87 2.63 18.16
N ALA A 7 10.53 3.60 17.55
CA ALA A 7 9.89 4.49 16.61
C ALA A 7 9.25 3.59 15.55
N LYS A 8 7.91 3.61 15.45
CA LYS A 8 7.18 2.83 14.44
C LYS A 8 7.76 3.19 13.08
N LYS A 9 8.49 2.25 12.47
CA LYS A 9 9.12 2.46 11.16
C LYS A 9 8.00 2.60 10.15
N THR A 10 8.02 3.69 9.39
CA THR A 10 7.07 3.94 8.32
C THR A 10 7.82 3.90 6.99
N GLN A 11 7.28 3.18 6.02
CA GLN A 11 7.81 3.12 4.67
C GLN A 11 6.75 3.60 3.69
N SER A 12 7.09 4.57 2.85
CA SER A 12 6.14 5.20 1.93
C SER A 12 6.17 4.55 0.55
N ILE A 13 4.99 4.46 -0.04
CA ILE A 13 4.72 4.02 -1.41
C ILE A 13 3.96 5.16 -2.08
N THR A 14 4.43 5.62 -3.23
CA THR A 14 3.73 6.65 -4.03
C THR A 14 3.04 5.99 -5.20
N VAL A 15 1.72 6.11 -5.29
CA VAL A 15 0.89 5.65 -6.41
C VAL A 15 0.69 6.80 -7.38
N ASN A 16 1.24 6.72 -8.59
CA ASN A 16 1.24 7.80 -9.57
C ASN A 16 0.24 7.56 -10.70
N TYR A 17 -0.39 8.64 -11.17
CA TYR A 17 -1.20 8.65 -12.39
C TYR A 17 -0.44 9.26 -13.57
N SER A 18 -0.38 8.54 -14.69
CA SER A 18 0.22 8.96 -15.96
C SER A 18 -0.78 8.81 -17.10
N PRO A 19 -1.60 9.84 -17.38
CA PRO A 19 -2.63 9.76 -18.42
C PRO A 19 -2.01 9.54 -19.81
N GLY A 20 -2.68 8.74 -20.64
CA GLY A 20 -2.21 8.41 -21.99
C GLY A 20 -1.24 7.23 -22.06
N SER A 21 -0.79 6.70 -20.92
CA SER A 21 -0.10 5.40 -20.87
C SER A 21 -1.11 4.25 -21.03
N PRO A 22 -0.75 3.13 -21.70
CA PRO A 22 -1.54 1.90 -21.68
C PRO A 22 -1.77 1.36 -20.26
N GLN A 23 -0.85 1.67 -19.34
CA GLN A 23 -0.97 1.42 -17.91
C GLN A 23 -0.80 2.77 -17.18
N PRO A 24 -1.90 3.49 -16.89
CA PRO A 24 -1.82 4.83 -16.33
C PRO A 24 -1.44 4.84 -14.84
N TRP A 25 -1.49 3.70 -14.15
CA TRP A 25 -1.16 3.58 -12.73
C TRP A 25 0.15 2.82 -12.52
N SER A 26 0.98 3.38 -11.66
CA SER A 26 2.22 2.78 -11.18
C SER A 26 2.41 3.10 -9.71
N ALA A 27 3.28 2.38 -9.01
CA ALA A 27 3.83 2.87 -7.75
C ALA A 27 5.34 2.80 -7.70
N ASN A 28 5.87 3.54 -6.74
CA ASN A 28 7.28 3.61 -6.44
C ASN A 28 7.45 3.57 -4.91
N PRO A 29 8.21 2.61 -4.36
CA PRO A 29 8.86 1.49 -5.07
C PRO A 29 7.87 0.42 -5.57
N ASP A 30 8.23 -0.25 -6.67
CA ASP A 30 7.58 -1.48 -7.16
C ASP A 30 8.63 -2.46 -7.74
N PRO A 31 8.88 -3.63 -7.12
CA PRO A 31 8.27 -4.07 -5.86
C PRO A 31 8.79 -3.26 -4.66
N LEU A 32 7.93 -3.11 -3.66
CA LEU A 32 8.33 -2.61 -2.35
C LEU A 32 9.22 -3.64 -1.65
N THR A 33 10.36 -3.23 -1.09
CA THR A 33 11.19 -4.11 -0.25
C THR A 33 11.10 -3.68 1.21
N VAL A 34 10.66 -4.59 2.08
CA VAL A 34 10.50 -4.35 3.52
C VAL A 34 11.55 -5.17 4.27
N LYS A 35 12.42 -4.50 5.04
CA LYS A 35 13.56 -5.11 5.74
C LYS A 35 13.39 -5.26 7.24
N HIS A 36 12.26 -4.85 7.77
CA HIS A 36 12.00 -4.85 9.21
C HIS A 36 10.57 -5.32 9.47
N LYS A 37 10.38 -6.02 10.58
CA LYS A 37 9.04 -6.30 11.10
C LYS A 37 8.41 -5.03 11.70
N GLY A 38 7.09 -5.00 11.79
CA GLY A 38 6.34 -3.94 12.44
C GLY A 38 6.39 -2.61 11.68
N VAL A 39 6.54 -2.65 10.36
CA VAL A 39 6.62 -1.46 9.51
C VAL A 39 5.22 -1.05 9.09
N THR A 40 4.89 0.21 9.24
CA THR A 40 3.68 0.77 8.63
C THR A 40 3.98 1.11 7.17
N LEU A 41 3.29 0.45 6.25
CA LEU A 41 3.32 0.77 4.84
C LEU A 41 2.33 1.91 4.59
N LEU A 42 2.80 3.03 4.06
CA LEU A 42 2.01 4.23 3.81
C LEU A 42 1.85 4.48 2.31
N PHE A 43 0.66 4.24 1.78
CA PHE A 43 0.32 4.47 0.38
C PHE A 43 -0.16 5.90 0.20
N ASN A 44 0.49 6.64 -0.69
CA ASN A 44 0.17 8.02 -1.03
C ASN A 44 -0.24 8.07 -2.51
N LEU A 45 -1.49 8.40 -2.77
CA LEU A 45 -2.02 8.63 -4.10
C LEU A 45 -1.60 10.02 -4.59
N LEU A 46 -0.83 10.05 -5.66
CA LEU A 46 -0.45 11.25 -6.40
C LEU A 46 -1.13 11.22 -7.77
N ALA A 47 -2.36 11.71 -7.79
CA ALA A 47 -3.20 11.80 -8.98
C ALA A 47 -3.91 13.17 -9.02
N PRO A 48 -4.20 13.71 -10.21
CA PRO A 48 -5.08 14.86 -10.31
C PRO A 48 -6.49 14.51 -9.82
N ALA A 49 -7.21 15.52 -9.33
CA ALA A 49 -8.64 15.38 -9.10
C ALA A 49 -9.34 14.89 -10.39
N PRO A 50 -10.38 14.03 -10.29
CA PRO A 50 -11.11 13.66 -9.07
C PRO A 50 -10.64 12.35 -8.41
N TRP A 51 -9.54 11.74 -8.83
CA TRP A 51 -9.15 10.40 -8.36
C TRP A 51 -8.86 10.35 -6.86
N VAL A 52 -9.45 9.37 -6.19
CA VAL A 52 -9.26 9.07 -4.76
C VAL A 52 -9.00 7.57 -4.54
N LEU A 53 -8.48 7.20 -3.39
CA LEU A 53 -8.47 5.80 -2.95
C LEU A 53 -9.90 5.34 -2.65
N SER A 54 -10.21 4.10 -3.05
CA SER A 54 -11.51 3.47 -2.80
C SER A 54 -11.91 3.58 -1.32
N THR A 55 -13.17 3.89 -1.05
CA THR A 55 -13.70 4.04 0.31
C THR A 55 -13.93 2.71 1.02
N THR A 56 -14.07 1.62 0.26
CA THR A 56 -14.40 0.29 0.79
C THR A 56 -13.20 -0.64 0.84
N LYS A 57 -12.29 -0.54 -0.13
CA LYS A 57 -11.13 -1.44 -0.27
C LYS A 57 -9.93 -0.70 -0.88
N PRO A 58 -9.37 0.33 -0.23
CA PRO A 58 -8.31 1.15 -0.83
C PRO A 58 -7.07 0.34 -1.23
N ILE A 59 -6.72 -0.68 -0.43
CA ILE A 59 -5.61 -1.60 -0.66
C ILE A 59 -6.08 -3.02 -0.30
N VAL A 60 -5.71 -4.03 -1.09
CA VAL A 60 -5.90 -5.45 -0.75
C VAL A 60 -4.57 -6.17 -0.90
N ILE A 61 -4.07 -6.80 0.16
CA ILE A 61 -2.84 -7.59 0.11
C ILE A 61 -3.22 -9.07 -0.04
N SER A 62 -2.56 -9.76 -0.97
CA SER A 62 -2.80 -11.16 -1.30
C SER A 62 -1.49 -11.95 -1.36
N GLY A 63 -1.60 -13.24 -1.04
CA GLY A 63 -0.48 -14.17 -0.90
C GLY A 63 -0.68 -15.08 0.30
N ASP A 64 0.09 -16.16 0.37
CA ASP A 64 0.00 -17.12 1.47
C ASP A 64 0.37 -16.44 2.80
N GLY A 65 -0.55 -16.50 3.78
CA GLY A 65 -0.37 -15.86 5.07
C GLY A 65 -0.66 -14.35 5.09
N ALA A 66 -1.09 -13.73 3.98
CA ALA A 66 -1.33 -12.28 3.96
C ALA A 66 -2.31 -11.81 5.05
N SER A 67 -3.37 -12.58 5.32
CA SER A 67 -4.37 -12.25 6.35
C SER A 67 -3.86 -12.34 7.79
N THR A 68 -2.70 -12.96 8.03
CA THR A 68 -2.08 -13.08 9.36
C THR A 68 -0.88 -12.18 9.53
N GLU A 69 -0.14 -11.91 8.45
CA GLU A 69 1.08 -11.10 8.49
C GLU A 69 0.80 -9.59 8.35
N PHE A 70 -0.33 -9.21 7.75
CA PHE A 70 -0.72 -7.81 7.58
C PHE A 70 -1.93 -7.45 8.47
N GLY A 71 -1.86 -6.26 9.08
CA GLY A 71 -2.97 -5.69 9.83
C GLY A 71 -4.11 -5.21 8.93
N PRO A 72 -5.19 -4.67 9.51
CA PRO A 72 -6.25 -4.05 8.74
C PRO A 72 -5.72 -2.84 7.97
N VAL A 73 -6.23 -2.65 6.75
CA VAL A 73 -5.97 -1.44 5.97
C VAL A 73 -6.79 -0.29 6.53
N ILE A 74 -6.13 0.82 6.83
CA ILE A 74 -6.74 2.05 7.33
C ILE A 74 -6.70 3.08 6.20
N ARG A 75 -7.86 3.61 5.82
CA ARG A 75 -7.94 4.77 4.92
C ARG A 75 -7.79 6.04 5.75
N ASN A 76 -6.64 6.70 5.63
CA ASN A 76 -6.32 7.90 6.40
C ASN A 76 -6.94 9.15 5.78
N SER A 77 -7.04 9.19 4.45
CA SER A 77 -7.67 10.27 3.69
C SER A 77 -8.07 9.78 2.29
N ASP A 78 -8.58 10.69 1.45
CA ASP A 78 -8.86 10.40 0.04
C ASP A 78 -7.61 10.04 -0.77
N SER A 79 -6.43 10.48 -0.32
CA SER A 79 -5.16 10.22 -1.01
C SER A 79 -4.20 9.37 -0.21
N GLN A 80 -4.62 8.82 0.94
CA GLN A 80 -3.71 8.08 1.80
C GLN A 80 -4.36 6.88 2.49
N ALA A 81 -3.65 5.75 2.47
CA ALA A 81 -3.99 4.57 3.22
C ALA A 81 -2.74 3.96 3.87
N SER A 82 -2.91 3.21 4.94
CA SER A 82 -1.82 2.52 5.60
C SER A 82 -2.18 1.12 6.06
N VAL A 83 -1.18 0.26 6.16
CA VAL A 83 -1.30 -1.10 6.69
C VAL A 83 -0.06 -1.44 7.48
N LEU A 84 -0.23 -2.14 8.59
CA LEU A 84 0.89 -2.66 9.38
C LEU A 84 1.38 -3.97 8.77
N ASP A 85 2.66 -4.04 8.45
CA ASP A 85 3.35 -5.26 8.07
C ASP A 85 4.05 -5.84 9.30
N ASN A 86 3.57 -6.98 9.79
CA ASN A 86 4.16 -7.72 10.90
C ASN A 86 4.97 -8.93 10.44
N ASN A 87 5.25 -9.04 9.13
CA ASN A 87 5.89 -10.22 8.61
C ASN A 87 7.29 -10.41 9.21
N THR A 88 7.58 -11.67 9.52
CA THR A 88 8.84 -12.10 10.14
C THR A 88 9.64 -13.03 9.25
N LYS A 89 9.15 -13.32 8.04
CA LYS A 89 9.71 -14.31 7.12
C LYS A 89 9.93 -13.71 5.74
N LYS A 90 10.88 -14.29 5.01
CA LYS A 90 11.06 -14.02 3.60
C LYS A 90 9.85 -14.52 2.82
N ALA A 91 9.16 -13.62 2.13
CA ALA A 91 7.97 -13.95 1.37
C ALA A 91 7.67 -12.87 0.32
N TYR A 92 6.94 -13.27 -0.72
CA TYR A 92 6.44 -12.36 -1.74
C TYR A 92 4.93 -12.23 -1.62
N PHE A 93 4.44 -10.99 -1.61
CA PHE A 93 3.02 -10.68 -1.66
C PHE A 93 2.71 -9.79 -2.84
N LYS A 94 1.45 -9.78 -3.27
CA LYS A 94 0.91 -8.75 -4.13
C LYS A 94 0.03 -7.82 -3.31
N TYR A 95 0.03 -6.54 -3.66
CA TYR A 95 -1.01 -5.63 -3.17
C TYR A 95 -1.74 -5.04 -4.37
N THR A 96 -3.06 -4.98 -4.31
CA THR A 96 -3.91 -4.29 -5.28
C THR A 96 -4.28 -2.93 -4.70
N VAL A 97 -3.97 -1.85 -5.41
CA VAL A 97 -4.48 -0.52 -5.09
C VAL A 97 -5.77 -0.29 -5.87
N TYR A 98 -6.82 0.15 -5.18
CA TYR A 98 -8.08 0.53 -5.81
C TYR A 98 -8.24 2.05 -5.76
N VAL A 99 -8.30 2.66 -6.94
CA VAL A 99 -8.60 4.07 -7.10
C VAL A 99 -9.98 4.25 -7.73
N THR A 100 -10.66 5.31 -7.37
CA THR A 100 -12.01 5.61 -7.85
C THR A 100 -12.08 7.05 -8.28
N ASP A 101 -12.73 7.29 -9.42
CA ASP A 101 -13.25 8.60 -9.78
C ASP A 101 -14.67 8.71 -9.20
N PRO A 102 -14.90 9.50 -8.13
CA PRO A 102 -16.20 9.61 -7.50
C PRO A 102 -17.24 10.35 -8.35
N VAL A 103 -16.80 11.09 -9.38
CA VAL A 103 -17.71 11.82 -10.30
C VAL A 103 -18.30 10.86 -11.32
N SER A 104 -17.48 9.99 -11.90
CA SER A 104 -17.92 9.02 -12.91
C SER A 104 -18.28 7.64 -12.34
N GLY A 105 -17.89 7.34 -11.10
CA GLY A 105 -18.01 6.02 -10.48
C GLY A 105 -17.00 4.99 -11.01
N LYS A 106 -16.04 5.41 -11.83
CA LYS A 106 -15.05 4.51 -12.43
C LYS A 106 -14.06 4.02 -11.38
N GLU A 107 -13.85 2.70 -11.30
CA GLU A 107 -12.79 2.07 -10.50
C GLU A 107 -11.65 1.63 -11.42
N GLU A 108 -10.42 1.94 -11.03
CA GLU A 108 -9.21 1.41 -11.66
C GLU A 108 -8.34 0.73 -10.59
N ILE A 109 -7.59 -0.28 -11.03
CA ILE A 109 -6.76 -1.10 -10.15
C ILE A 109 -5.36 -1.25 -10.70
N TYR A 110 -4.41 -1.51 -9.82
CA TYR A 110 -3.02 -1.78 -10.15
C TYR A 110 -2.41 -2.74 -9.11
N ASP A 111 -1.62 -3.73 -9.56
CA ASP A 111 -1.20 -4.92 -8.79
C ASP A 111 0.33 -5.12 -8.64
N PRO A 112 1.00 -4.27 -7.85
CA PRO A 112 2.42 -4.37 -7.53
C PRO A 112 2.81 -5.43 -6.49
N GLY A 113 4.12 -5.56 -6.29
CA GLY A 113 4.73 -6.53 -5.39
C GLY A 113 5.23 -5.97 -4.05
N ILE A 114 5.23 -6.83 -3.03
CA ILE A 114 5.96 -6.65 -1.76
C ILE A 114 6.95 -7.80 -1.62
N ASN A 115 8.23 -7.46 -1.61
CA ASN A 115 9.32 -8.33 -1.19
C ASN A 115 9.53 -8.13 0.32
N ASN A 116 9.03 -9.06 1.13
CA ASN A 116 9.36 -9.09 2.55
C ASN A 116 10.69 -9.85 2.73
N ASP A 117 11.70 -9.18 3.28
CA ASP A 117 12.99 -9.74 3.63
C ASP A 117 13.48 -9.14 4.96
N PRO A 118 12.77 -9.40 6.07
CA PRO A 118 13.14 -8.85 7.36
C PRO A 118 14.46 -9.45 7.86
N ASP A 119 15.37 -8.57 8.31
CA ASP A 119 16.65 -8.93 8.95
C ASP A 119 16.45 -9.57 10.34
#